data_AF-A0A329RMV0-F1
#
_entry.id   AF-A0A329RMV0-F1
#
_cell.length_a   1.000
_cell.length_b   1.000
_cell.length_c   1.000
_cell.angle_alpha   90.00
_cell.angle_beta   90.00
_cell.angle_gamma   90.00
#
_symmetry.space_group_name_H-M   'P 1'
#
loop_
_entity.id
_entity.type
_entity.pdbx_description
1 polymer ?
#
loop_
_entity_poly.entity_id
_entity_poly.type
_entity_poly.pdbx_seq_one_letter_code
_entity_poly.pdbx_strand_id
1 'polypeptide(L)'
;MISPNMAKRALPQAPLPGMASFAPQQMSSSMGPSFPGKKRSWADAAPVQQIMYPVKSRASPSSGHTTHRSRASKYCKIEGCERVSQRNNLCHSHGGKRLCKEEGCSSKDRGNGFCIKHGGGKICSMGGCEKKARRKGLCTQHFRISDEHNAESVVATPYMTEHSAFRSV
;
A
#
# COMPACT_ATOMS: atom_id res chain seq x y z
N MET A 1 -26.50 13.40 -60.26
CA MET A 1 -26.49 11.94 -60.55
C MET A 1 -25.60 11.30 -59.49
N ILE A 2 -26.21 10.94 -58.36
CA ILE A 2 -26.50 9.55 -57.90
C ILE A 2 -25.31 8.95 -57.14
N SER A 3 -25.51 8.81 -55.82
CA SER A 3 -24.72 7.99 -54.91
C SER A 3 -24.61 6.54 -55.38
N PRO A 4 -23.62 5.80 -54.87
CA PRO A 4 -23.93 4.49 -54.29
C PRO A 4 -23.23 4.35 -52.93
N ASN A 5 -23.99 4.26 -51.83
CA ASN A 5 -24.51 3.00 -51.29
C ASN A 5 -23.38 1.99 -50.99
N MET A 6 -22.70 2.18 -49.85
CA MET A 6 -21.92 1.12 -49.23
C MET A 6 -22.77 0.43 -48.16
N ALA A 7 -23.17 -0.78 -48.52
CA ALA A 7 -24.03 -1.66 -47.77
C ALA A 7 -23.51 -1.91 -46.34
N LYS A 8 -24.42 -1.76 -45.38
CA LYS A 8 -24.27 -2.15 -43.99
C LYS A 8 -24.22 -3.68 -43.92
N ARG A 9 -23.05 -4.26 -43.64
CA ARG A 9 -22.92 -5.67 -43.27
C ARG A 9 -23.57 -5.86 -41.89
N ALA A 10 -24.73 -6.51 -41.87
CA ALA A 10 -25.37 -6.98 -40.66
C ALA A 10 -24.51 -8.09 -40.03
N LEU A 11 -24.13 -7.92 -38.76
CA LEU A 11 -23.59 -9.03 -37.96
C LEU A 11 -24.74 -9.97 -37.58
N PRO A 12 -24.59 -11.30 -37.69
CA PRO A 12 -25.55 -12.23 -37.14
C PRO A 12 -25.50 -12.19 -35.60
N GLN A 13 -26.66 -11.96 -34.98
CA GLN A 13 -26.84 -12.06 -33.54
C GLN A 13 -26.79 -13.53 -33.14
N ALA A 14 -25.77 -13.91 -32.37
CA ALA A 14 -25.75 -15.21 -31.69
C ALA A 14 -26.70 -15.14 -30.47
N PRO A 15 -27.53 -16.17 -30.24
CA PRO A 15 -28.36 -16.23 -29.04
C PRO A 15 -27.49 -16.42 -27.79
N LEU A 16 -27.76 -15.63 -26.76
CA LEU A 16 -27.10 -15.70 -25.46
C LEU A 16 -27.45 -17.05 -24.78
N PRO A 17 -26.46 -17.78 -24.21
CA PRO A 17 -26.75 -18.96 -23.42
C PRO A 17 -27.50 -18.57 -22.14
N GLY A 18 -28.59 -19.30 -21.88
CA GLY A 18 -29.49 -19.09 -20.75
C GLY A 18 -28.80 -19.12 -19.40
N MET A 19 -29.11 -18.12 -18.59
CA MET A 19 -28.79 -18.07 -17.17
C MET A 19 -29.40 -19.29 -16.46
N ALA A 20 -28.55 -20.25 -16.07
CA ALA A 20 -28.94 -21.25 -15.10
C ALA A 20 -29.28 -20.53 -13.79
N SER A 21 -30.53 -20.70 -13.35
CA SER A 21 -31.02 -20.19 -12.08
C SER A 21 -30.30 -20.94 -10.95
N PHE A 22 -29.31 -20.29 -10.35
CA PHE A 22 -28.73 -20.76 -9.09
C PHE A 22 -29.70 -20.41 -7.97
N ALA A 23 -30.40 -21.42 -7.47
CA ALA A 23 -31.14 -21.35 -6.23
C ALA A 23 -30.21 -20.87 -5.09
N PRO A 24 -30.66 -19.94 -4.22
CA PRO A 24 -29.88 -19.56 -3.06
C PRO A 24 -29.86 -20.74 -2.08
N GLN A 25 -28.72 -21.45 -2.03
CA GLN A 25 -28.44 -22.35 -0.92
C GLN A 25 -28.32 -21.50 0.35
N GLN A 26 -29.11 -21.89 1.33
CA GLN A 26 -29.35 -21.18 2.56
C GLN A 26 -28.10 -21.36 3.42
N MET A 27 -27.28 -20.31 3.52
CA MET A 27 -26.15 -20.30 4.44
C MET A 27 -26.70 -20.31 5.86
N SER A 28 -26.64 -21.47 6.49
CA SER A 28 -26.88 -21.65 7.91
C SER A 28 -26.00 -20.68 8.69
N SER A 29 -26.61 -19.83 9.51
CA SER A 29 -25.93 -18.92 10.42
C SER A 29 -25.12 -19.71 11.45
N SER A 30 -23.83 -19.91 11.20
CA SER A 30 -22.91 -20.37 12.23
C SER A 30 -22.59 -19.20 13.15
N MET A 31 -23.17 -19.26 14.34
CA MET A 31 -22.85 -18.38 15.48
C MET A 31 -21.33 -18.45 15.73
N GLY A 32 -20.63 -17.37 15.41
CA GLY A 32 -19.21 -17.23 15.75
C GLY A 32 -19.03 -17.17 17.28
N PRO A 33 -17.91 -17.67 17.80
CA PRO A 33 -17.65 -17.62 19.24
C PRO A 33 -17.57 -16.17 19.72
N SER A 34 -18.41 -15.82 20.70
CA SER A 34 -18.33 -14.55 21.42
C SER A 34 -17.01 -14.48 22.18
N PHE A 35 -16.09 -13.65 21.72
CA PHE A 35 -14.90 -13.30 22.49
C PHE A 35 -15.32 -12.43 23.68
N PRO A 36 -15.09 -12.85 24.94
CA PRO A 36 -15.36 -11.98 26.07
C PRO A 36 -14.45 -10.76 25.97
N GLY A 37 -15.05 -9.59 25.77
CA GLY A 37 -14.39 -8.30 25.76
C GLY A 37 -13.64 -8.07 27.08
N LYS A 38 -12.34 -8.37 27.08
CA LYS A 38 -11.44 -8.04 28.19
C LYS A 38 -11.16 -6.54 28.10
N LYS A 39 -12.07 -5.76 28.68
CA LYS A 39 -11.83 -4.37 29.08
C LYS A 39 -10.58 -4.34 29.97
N ARG A 40 -9.44 -4.01 29.36
CA ARG A 40 -8.19 -3.68 30.08
C ARG A 40 -8.48 -2.36 30.80
N SER A 41 -8.99 -2.47 32.03
CA SER A 41 -9.05 -1.34 32.94
C SER A 41 -7.61 -0.95 33.28
N TRP A 42 -7.28 0.34 33.16
CA TRP A 42 -5.95 0.87 33.48
C TRP A 42 -5.64 0.82 34.99
N ALA A 43 -6.59 0.34 35.81
CA ALA A 43 -6.56 0.44 37.26
C ALA A 43 -5.63 -0.56 37.98
N ASP A 44 -5.16 -1.63 37.31
CA ASP A 44 -4.32 -2.66 37.93
C ASP A 44 -2.85 -2.62 37.45
N ALA A 45 -2.35 -1.46 37.04
CA ALA A 45 -0.93 -1.27 36.81
C ALA A 45 -0.19 -1.27 38.17
N ALA A 46 0.19 -2.46 38.64
CA ALA A 46 1.14 -2.63 39.74
C ALA A 46 2.41 -1.78 39.47
N PRO A 47 3.05 -1.22 40.51
CA PRO A 47 4.23 -0.37 40.31
C PRO A 47 5.34 -1.21 39.65
N VAL A 48 5.65 -0.87 38.40
CA VAL A 48 6.88 -1.31 37.74
C VAL A 48 8.03 -0.81 38.61
N GLN A 49 8.69 -1.73 39.30
CA GLN A 49 9.98 -1.45 39.89
C GLN A 49 10.89 -1.00 38.75
N GLN A 50 11.54 0.14 38.95
CA GLN A 50 12.42 0.78 37.98
C GLN A 50 13.70 -0.06 37.83
N ILE A 51 13.63 -1.14 37.06
CA ILE A 51 14.81 -1.90 36.68
C ILE A 51 15.62 -1.00 35.73
N MET A 52 16.74 -0.48 36.23
CA MET A 52 17.70 0.29 35.44
C MET A 52 18.42 -0.64 34.46
N TYR A 53 17.84 -0.89 33.29
CA TYR A 53 18.57 -1.46 32.17
C TYR A 53 19.35 -0.36 31.43
N PRO A 54 20.57 -0.66 30.93
CA PRO A 54 21.33 0.30 30.14
C PRO A 54 20.59 0.53 28.81
N VAL A 55 19.85 1.64 28.73
CA VAL A 55 19.33 2.15 27.48
C VAL A 55 20.53 2.58 26.63
N LYS A 56 20.83 1.84 25.55
CA LYS A 56 21.74 2.35 24.52
C LYS A 56 21.14 3.67 24.02
N SER A 57 21.80 4.77 24.35
CA SER A 57 21.50 6.10 23.81
C SER A 57 21.56 6.01 22.30
N ARG A 58 20.39 6.03 21.66
CA ARG A 58 20.27 5.98 20.21
C ARG A 58 20.71 7.36 19.72
N ALA A 59 21.97 7.47 19.30
CA ALA A 59 22.48 8.67 18.66
C ALA A 59 21.70 8.88 17.36
N SER A 60 20.86 9.91 17.34
CA SER A 60 20.12 10.35 16.16
C SER A 60 21.11 10.82 15.10
N PRO A 61 21.04 10.36 13.83
CA PRO A 61 21.88 10.90 12.77
C PRO A 61 21.49 12.37 12.53
N SER A 62 22.42 13.27 12.79
CA SER A 62 22.32 14.70 12.48
C SER A 62 22.50 14.92 10.97
N SER A 63 21.48 14.61 10.18
CA SER A 63 21.33 15.20 8.85
C SER A 63 20.28 16.30 8.92
N GLY A 64 20.75 17.54 8.90
CA GLY A 64 19.95 18.74 9.04
C GLY A 64 18.89 18.89 7.96
N HIS A 65 17.64 18.68 8.35
CA HIS A 65 16.48 19.32 7.74
C HIS A 65 15.81 20.17 8.81
N THR A 66 16.35 21.37 9.07
CA THR A 66 15.64 22.40 9.84
C THR A 66 14.55 23.02 8.96
N THR A 67 13.54 22.23 8.61
CA THR A 67 12.27 22.82 8.19
C THR A 67 11.43 22.92 9.45
N HIS A 68 11.50 24.07 10.11
CA HIS A 68 10.46 24.45 11.08
C HIS A 68 9.17 24.68 10.28
N ARG A 69 8.56 23.58 9.83
CA ARG A 69 7.25 23.61 9.18
C ARG A 69 6.28 23.95 10.29
N SER A 70 5.81 25.20 10.30
CA SER A 70 4.69 25.64 11.12
C SER A 70 3.65 24.53 11.14
N ARG A 71 3.35 24.05 12.35
CA ARG A 71 2.43 22.92 12.60
C ARG A 71 1.15 23.21 11.83
N ALA A 72 0.97 22.51 10.71
CA ALA A 72 -0.30 22.51 10.00
C ALA A 72 -1.38 22.08 10.99
N SER A 73 -2.51 22.78 10.99
CA SER A 73 -3.66 22.48 11.83
C SER A 73 -4.03 21.01 11.69
N LYS A 74 -4.27 20.34 12.83
CA LYS A 74 -4.65 18.92 12.86
C LYS A 74 -5.98 18.67 12.15
N TYR A 75 -6.88 19.65 12.18
CA TYR A 75 -8.21 19.61 11.58
C TYR A 75 -8.33 20.54 10.38
N CYS A 76 -9.33 20.28 9.55
CA CYS A 76 -9.67 21.11 8.42
C CYS A 76 -10.04 22.53 8.87
N LYS A 77 -9.57 23.55 8.15
CA LYS A 77 -9.85 24.97 8.38
C LYS A 77 -11.31 25.36 8.10
N ILE A 78 -12.09 24.48 7.49
CA ILE A 78 -13.47 24.80 7.11
C ILE A 78 -14.37 24.61 8.32
N GLU A 79 -15.17 25.62 8.61
CA GLU A 79 -16.16 25.63 9.68
C GLU A 79 -17.05 24.38 9.61
N GLY A 80 -17.23 23.70 10.74
CA GLY A 80 -18.01 22.46 10.82
C GLY A 80 -17.35 21.21 10.22
N CYS A 81 -16.07 21.26 9.84
CA CYS A 81 -15.36 20.10 9.31
C CYS A 81 -14.39 19.47 10.32
N GLU A 82 -14.84 18.43 11.02
CA GLU A 82 -14.05 17.69 12.02
C GLU A 82 -12.99 16.73 11.41
N ARG A 83 -12.91 16.67 10.08
CA ARG A 83 -11.96 15.78 9.40
C ARG A 83 -10.53 16.29 9.54
N VAL A 84 -9.62 15.33 9.67
CA VAL A 84 -8.18 15.58 9.75
C VAL A 84 -7.69 16.32 8.49
N SER A 85 -6.90 17.36 8.71
CA SER A 85 -6.24 18.11 7.65
C SER A 85 -5.06 17.32 7.10
N GLN A 86 -4.91 17.32 5.77
CA GLN A 86 -3.75 16.71 5.12
C GLN A 86 -2.72 17.75 4.70
N ARG A 87 -3.13 18.69 3.84
CA ARG A 87 -2.28 19.76 3.32
C ARG A 87 -3.06 21.05 3.32
N ASN A 88 -2.34 22.17 3.47
CA ASN A 88 -2.92 23.51 3.47
C ASN A 88 -4.04 23.68 4.50
N ASN A 89 -4.00 22.91 5.59
CA ASN A 89 -5.05 22.88 6.61
C ASN A 89 -6.42 22.41 6.06
N LEU A 90 -6.46 21.60 5.00
CA LEU A 90 -7.70 21.13 4.37
C LEU A 90 -7.79 19.60 4.38
N CYS A 91 -9.00 19.09 4.53
CA CYS A 91 -9.27 17.65 4.42
C CYS A 91 -9.36 17.20 2.95
N HIS A 92 -9.46 15.89 2.72
CA HIS A 92 -9.47 15.31 1.37
C HIS A 92 -10.61 15.80 0.46
N SER A 93 -11.82 16.03 0.99
CA SER A 93 -12.91 16.58 0.18
C SER A 93 -12.70 18.06 -0.12
N HIS A 94 -12.20 18.81 0.86
CA HIS A 94 -12.03 20.24 0.80
C HIS A 94 -10.74 20.72 0.12
N GLY A 95 -10.00 19.83 -0.55
CA GLY A 95 -8.83 20.23 -1.34
C GLY A 95 -7.47 19.92 -0.71
N GLY A 96 -7.41 19.17 0.39
CA GLY A 96 -6.16 18.64 0.94
C GLY A 96 -5.46 17.59 0.06
N LYS A 97 -6.08 17.20 -1.05
CA LYS A 97 -5.54 16.26 -2.06
C LYS A 97 -4.79 17.02 -3.15
N ARG A 98 -3.67 16.46 -3.60
CA ARG A 98 -2.96 16.97 -4.79
C ARG A 98 -3.67 16.49 -6.05
N LEU A 99 -3.82 17.39 -7.01
CA LEU A 99 -4.33 17.11 -8.33
C LEU A 99 -3.18 17.03 -9.33
N CYS A 100 -3.46 16.44 -10.48
CA CYS A 100 -2.55 16.43 -11.61
C CYS A 100 -2.22 17.86 -12.03
N LYS A 101 -0.96 18.14 -12.32
CA LYS A 101 -0.50 19.42 -12.85
C LYS A 101 -0.83 19.65 -14.33
N GLU A 102 -1.51 18.69 -14.96
CA GLU A 102 -1.83 18.80 -16.39
C GLU A 102 -3.10 19.61 -16.57
N GLU A 103 -3.09 20.49 -17.57
CA GLU A 103 -4.20 21.37 -17.91
C GLU A 103 -5.48 20.56 -18.15
N GLY A 104 -6.55 20.90 -17.43
CA GLY A 104 -7.85 20.20 -17.51
C GLY A 104 -7.94 18.86 -16.78
N CYS A 105 -6.89 18.41 -16.08
CA CYS A 105 -6.91 17.12 -15.37
C CYS A 105 -7.31 17.26 -13.89
N SER A 106 -8.54 16.88 -13.56
CA SER A 106 -9.04 16.80 -12.18
C SER A 106 -8.64 15.50 -11.44
N SER A 107 -7.78 14.68 -12.04
CA SER A 107 -7.35 13.42 -11.43
C SER A 107 -6.36 13.65 -10.29
N LYS A 108 -6.35 12.72 -9.33
CA LYS A 108 -5.46 12.78 -8.17
C LYS A 108 -4.01 12.50 -8.57
N ASP A 109 -3.10 13.30 -8.02
CA ASP A 109 -1.65 13.09 -8.11
C ASP A 109 -1.27 11.79 -7.37
N ARG A 110 -0.60 10.88 -8.09
CA ARG A 110 -0.08 9.61 -7.52
C ARG A 110 1.43 9.65 -7.29
N GLY A 111 2.08 10.76 -7.60
CA GLY A 111 3.53 10.95 -7.57
C GLY A 111 3.96 11.90 -8.69
N ASN A 112 5.07 12.62 -8.46
CA ASN A 112 5.68 13.56 -9.41
C ASN A 112 4.77 14.73 -9.86
N GLY A 113 3.60 14.93 -9.24
CA GLY A 113 2.66 15.96 -9.68
C GLY A 113 1.70 15.50 -10.77
N PHE A 114 1.69 14.21 -11.11
CA PHE A 114 0.88 13.68 -12.19
C PHE A 114 -0.05 12.56 -11.73
N CYS A 115 -1.15 12.38 -12.45
CA CYS A 115 -2.08 11.28 -12.24
C CYS A 115 -1.59 9.99 -12.91
N ILE A 116 -2.29 8.86 -12.70
CA ILE A 116 -1.88 7.57 -13.29
C ILE A 116 -1.79 7.64 -14.82
N LYS A 117 -2.71 8.36 -15.48
CA LYS A 117 -2.72 8.50 -16.94
C LYS A 117 -1.54 9.33 -17.44
N HIS A 118 -1.14 10.34 -16.66
CA HIS A 118 -0.19 11.37 -17.06
C HIS A 118 1.23 11.10 -16.53
N GLY A 119 1.58 9.83 -16.27
CA GLY A 119 2.92 9.44 -15.82
C GLY A 119 3.13 9.46 -14.30
N GLY A 120 2.07 9.62 -13.51
CA GLY A 120 2.14 9.56 -12.05
C GLY A 120 2.43 8.16 -11.51
N GLY A 121 3.21 8.12 -10.43
CA GLY A 121 3.62 6.90 -9.71
C GLY A 121 5.08 6.51 -9.98
N LYS A 122 5.62 5.59 -9.17
CA LYS A 122 6.96 5.04 -9.37
C LYS A 122 6.92 3.92 -10.42
N ILE A 123 7.93 3.84 -11.29
CA ILE A 123 8.17 2.68 -12.15
C ILE A 123 8.86 1.58 -11.35
N CYS A 124 8.78 0.34 -11.85
CA CYS A 124 9.49 -0.76 -11.24
C CYS A 124 11.00 -0.51 -11.28
N SER A 125 11.67 -0.71 -10.16
CA SER A 125 13.12 -0.52 -10.02
C SER A 125 13.97 -1.61 -10.70
N MET A 126 13.33 -2.60 -11.34
CA MET A 126 14.04 -3.67 -12.05
C MET A 126 14.39 -3.20 -13.45
N GLY A 127 15.61 -3.51 -13.90
CA GLY A 127 16.08 -3.18 -15.24
C GLY A 127 15.12 -3.66 -16.32
N GLY A 128 14.78 -2.78 -17.27
CA GLY A 128 13.89 -3.10 -18.40
C GLY A 128 12.41 -3.24 -18.05
N CYS A 129 11.97 -2.86 -16.84
CA CYS A 129 10.57 -3.00 -16.44
C CYS A 129 9.80 -1.68 -16.45
N GLU A 130 8.98 -1.46 -17.48
CA GLU A 130 8.10 -0.30 -17.60
C GLU A 130 6.82 -0.40 -16.75
N LYS A 131 6.60 -1.55 -16.12
CA LYS A 131 5.43 -1.77 -15.24
C LYS A 131 5.51 -0.85 -14.02
N LYS A 132 4.36 -0.32 -13.59
CA LYS A 132 4.27 0.53 -12.41
C LYS A 132 4.59 -0.24 -11.13
N ALA A 133 5.35 0.38 -10.24
CA ALA A 133 5.64 -0.15 -8.93
C ALA A 133 4.40 -0.09 -8.02
N ARG A 134 4.16 -1.17 -7.29
CA ARG A 134 3.07 -1.26 -6.31
C ARG A 134 3.60 -1.24 -4.87
N ARG A 135 4.66 -1.99 -4.57
CA ARG A 135 5.26 -2.11 -3.23
C ARG A 135 6.78 -2.20 -3.33
N LYS A 136 7.50 -1.64 -2.35
CA LYS A 136 8.98 -1.61 -2.28
C LYS A 136 9.66 -1.16 -3.60
N GLY A 137 9.01 -0.29 -4.40
CA GLY A 137 9.56 0.14 -5.69
C GLY A 137 9.49 -0.90 -6.81
N LEU A 138 8.76 -2.00 -6.65
CA LEU A 138 8.68 -3.10 -7.61
C LEU A 138 7.25 -3.31 -8.12
N CYS A 139 7.11 -3.79 -9.36
CA CYS A 139 5.84 -4.20 -9.93
C CYS A 139 5.33 -5.50 -9.28
N THR A 140 4.07 -5.87 -9.48
CA THR A 140 3.48 -7.07 -8.86
C THR A 140 4.23 -8.36 -9.18
N GLN A 141 4.76 -8.49 -10.41
CA GLN A 141 5.55 -9.66 -10.82
C GLN A 141 6.92 -9.68 -10.13
N HIS A 142 7.67 -8.58 -10.24
CA HIS A 142 9.00 -8.50 -9.64
C HIS A 142 8.99 -8.46 -8.11
N PHE A 143 7.90 -7.98 -7.51
CA PHE A 143 7.73 -8.01 -6.07
C PHE A 143 7.72 -9.47 -5.55
N ARG A 144 7.05 -10.38 -6.26
CA ARG A 144 7.02 -11.81 -5.88
C ARG A 144 8.40 -12.45 -5.98
N ILE A 145 9.16 -12.11 -7.04
CA ILE A 145 10.52 -12.63 -7.28
C ILE A 145 11.55 -12.02 -6.30
N SER A 146 11.37 -10.76 -5.89
CA SER A 146 12.34 -10.05 -5.04
C SER A 146 12.30 -10.42 -3.56
N ASP A 147 11.16 -10.90 -3.05
CA ASP A 147 11.08 -11.32 -1.65
C ASP A 147 11.85 -12.63 -1.42
N GLU A 148 12.03 -13.46 -2.46
CA GLU A 148 12.75 -14.74 -2.41
C GLU A 148 14.27 -14.52 -2.32
N HIS A 149 14.83 -13.63 -3.13
CA HIS A 149 16.27 -13.29 -3.10
C HIS A 149 16.71 -12.51 -1.85
N ASN A 150 15.78 -12.00 -1.05
CA ASN A 150 16.08 -11.33 0.23
C ASN A 150 16.02 -12.30 1.42
N ALA A 151 15.54 -13.54 1.24
CA ALA A 151 15.56 -14.58 2.26
C ALA A 151 16.84 -15.43 2.20
N GLU A 152 17.49 -15.54 1.03
CA GLU A 152 18.76 -16.27 0.88
C GLU A 152 20.00 -15.48 1.36
N SER A 153 19.89 -14.17 1.56
CA SER A 153 21.01 -13.35 2.05
C SER A 153 21.21 -13.38 3.58
N VAL A 154 20.27 -13.95 4.35
CA VAL A 154 20.38 -14.13 5.80
C VAL A 154 20.88 -15.52 6.23
N VAL A 155 21.12 -16.44 5.29
CA VAL A 155 21.67 -17.79 5.58
C VAL A 155 23.13 -17.98 5.15
N ALA A 156 23.81 -16.93 4.69
CA ALA A 156 25.26 -16.97 4.51
C ALA A 156 26.00 -16.72 5.84
N THR A 157 25.80 -17.57 6.84
CA THR A 157 26.80 -17.77 7.90
C THR A 157 27.66 -18.97 7.52
N PRO A 158 28.91 -18.79 7.06
CA PRO A 158 29.85 -19.89 6.92
C PRO A 158 30.41 -20.18 8.32
N TYR A 159 29.65 -20.90 9.13
CA TYR A 159 30.13 -21.40 10.42
C TYR A 159 29.78 -22.88 10.50
N MET A 160 30.83 -23.71 10.53
CA MET A 160 30.87 -25.16 10.77
C MET A 160 30.92 -26.08 9.54
N THR A 161 32.03 -26.08 8.80
CA THR A 161 32.50 -27.28 8.05
C THR A 161 33.98 -27.54 8.33
N GLU A 162 34.37 -27.58 9.60
CA GLU A 162 35.74 -27.90 10.00
C GLU A 162 35.73 -28.92 11.14
N HIS A 163 35.25 -30.15 10.91
CA HIS A 163 35.47 -31.25 11.86
C HIS A 163 35.56 -32.63 11.16
N SER A 164 36.15 -32.68 9.96
CA SER A 164 36.38 -33.94 9.21
C SER A 164 37.86 -34.32 9.11
N ALA A 165 38.63 -34.17 10.19
CA ALA A 165 40.00 -34.72 10.24
C ALA A 165 40.50 -34.96 11.67
N PHE A 166 39.80 -35.79 12.46
CA PHE A 166 40.43 -36.45 13.61
C PHE A 166 39.74 -37.79 13.93
N ARG A 167 39.88 -38.75 13.02
CA ARG A 167 39.67 -40.17 13.33
C ARG A 167 40.42 -41.03 12.31
N SER A 168 41.72 -41.10 12.54
CA SER A 168 42.55 -42.21 12.07
C SER A 168 43.36 -42.70 13.26
N VAL A 169 43.30 -44.02 13.41
CA VAL A 169 43.80 -44.89 14.49
C VAL A 169 45.30 -44.74 14.72
#